data_AF-A0A6G3X218-F1
#
_entry.id   AF-A0A6G3X218-F1
#
_cell.length_a   1.000
_cell.length_b   1.000
_cell.length_c   1.000
_cell.angle_alpha   90.00
_cell.angle_beta   90.00
_cell.angle_gamma   90.00
#
_symmetry.space_group_name_H-M   'P 1'
#
loop_
_entity.id
_entity.type
_entity.pdbx_description
1 polymer ?
#
loop_
_entity_poly.entity_id
_entity_poly.type
_entity_poly.pdbx_seq_one_letter_code
_entity_poly.pdbx_strand_id
1 'polypeptide(L)' 'DDGIADLISYGSLFLANPDLPARLKAGGPFNTPDPSTFFGGDAKGYTDYPALDAV' A
#
# COMPACT_ATOMS: atom_id res chain seq x y z
N ASP A 1 -16.34 9.29 18.24
CA ASP A 1 -15.70 9.91 17.07
C ASP A 1 -15.08 11.17 17.59
N ASP A 2 -13.78 11.11 17.87
CA ASP A 2 -13.12 12.05 18.77
C ASP A 2 -12.61 13.30 18.02
N GLY A 3 -12.94 13.43 16.72
CA GLY A 3 -12.61 14.59 15.89
C GLY A 3 -11.10 14.81 15.73
N ILE A 4 -10.29 13.76 15.84
CA ILE A 4 -8.83 13.87 15.93
C ILE A 4 -8.19 14.17 14.57
N ALA A 5 -8.82 13.76 13.47
CA ALA A 5 -8.36 14.04 12.10
C ALA A 5 -9.49 13.94 11.07
N ASP A 6 -9.47 14.82 10.07
CA ASP A 6 -10.35 14.77 8.91
C ASP A 6 -9.81 13.88 7.78
N LEU A 7 -8.49 13.72 7.70
CA LEU A 7 -7.79 12.93 6.67
C LEU A 7 -6.55 12.23 7.25
N ILE A 8 -6.23 11.06 6.69
CA ILE A 8 -5.00 10.31 6.97
C ILE A 8 -4.33 10.01 5.63
N SER A 9 -3.03 10.29 5.53
CA SER A 9 -2.21 9.96 4.35
C SER A 9 -1.34 8.72 4.61
N TYR A 10 -1.17 7.90 3.57
CA TYR A 10 -0.37 6.67 3.62
C TYR A 10 0.73 6.75 2.56
N GLY A 11 2.00 6.66 2.98
CA GLY A 11 3.16 6.63 2.09
C GLY A 11 3.54 5.22 1.68
N SER A 12 4.46 4.60 2.42
CA SER A 12 4.99 3.25 2.12
C SER A 12 3.92 2.18 2.01
N LEU A 13 2.83 2.30 2.80
CA LEU A 13 1.74 1.33 2.72
C LEU A 13 1.01 1.42 1.38
N PHE A 14 0.78 2.62 0.84
CA PHE A 14 0.14 2.78 -0.47
C PHE A 14 1.09 2.38 -1.61
N LEU A 15 2.39 2.65 -1.46
CA LEU A 15 3.42 2.21 -2.42
C LEU A 15 3.36 0.69 -2.64
N ALA A 16 3.23 -0.09 -1.56
CA ALA A 16 3.22 -1.55 -1.62
C ALA A 16 1.85 -2.17 -1.93
N ASN A 17 0.77 -1.39 -1.85
CA ASN A 17 -0.60 -1.89 -1.95
C ASN A 17 -1.35 -1.04 -2.97
N PRO A 18 -1.35 -1.40 -4.27
CA PRO A 18 -2.03 -0.61 -5.30
C PRO A 18 -3.55 -0.52 -5.05
N ASP A 19 -4.09 -1.46 -4.29
CA ASP A 19 -5.48 -1.60 -3.88
C ASP A 19 -5.70 -1.26 -2.38
N LEU A 20 -4.84 -0.43 -1.77
CA LEU A 20 -4.89 -0.10 -0.34
C LEU A 20 -6.30 0.28 0.17
N PRO A 21 -7.12 1.08 -0.53
CA PRO A 21 -8.47 1.40 -0.06
C PRO A 21 -9.35 0.16 0.16
N ALA A 22 -9.26 -0.85 -0.71
CA ALA A 22 -10.00 -2.10 -0.57
C ALA A 22 -9.48 -2.92 0.61
N ARG A 23 -8.16 -3.00 0.78
CA ARG A 23 -7.52 -3.68 1.92
C ARG A 23 -7.89 -3.03 3.25
N LEU A 24 -7.86 -1.70 3.35
CA LEU A 24 -8.28 -0.97 4.55
C LEU A 24 -9.73 -1.29 4.92
N LYS A 25 -10.64 -1.35 3.93
CA LYS A 25 -12.04 -1.72 4.13
C LYS A 25 -12.20 -3.17 4.60
N ALA A 26 -11.36 -4.09 4.11
CA ALA A 26 -11.38 -5.50 4.48
C ALA A 26 -10.61 -5.84 5.78
N GLY A 27 -9.80 -4.89 6.30
CA GLY A 27 -8.90 -5.15 7.42
C GLY A 27 -7.61 -5.90 7.05
N GLY A 28 -7.23 -5.88 5.77
CA GLY A 28 -6.08 -6.60 5.21
C GLY A 28 -6.47 -7.87 4.44
N PRO A 29 -5.50 -8.76 4.12
CA PRO A 29 -4.06 -8.63 4.38
C PRO A 29 -3.42 -7.46 3.62
N PHE A 30 -2.24 -7.02 4.07
CA PHE A 30 -1.43 -5.98 3.42
C PHE A 30 -0.12 -6.56 2.91
N ASN A 31 0.30 -6.11 1.73
CA ASN A 31 1.65 -6.35 1.24
C ASN A 31 2.65 -5.60 2.15
N THR A 32 3.82 -6.20 2.35
CA THR A 32 4.93 -5.57 3.08
C THR A 32 5.75 -4.73 2.11
N PRO A 33 5.95 -3.43 2.36
CA PRO A 33 6.85 -2.61 1.54
C PRO A 33 8.29 -3.12 1.66
N ASP A 34 9.03 -3.10 0.55
CA ASP A 34 10.48 -3.35 0.49
C ASP A 34 11.24 -2.02 0.35
N PRO A 35 11.85 -1.49 1.42
CA PRO A 35 12.58 -0.22 1.36
C PRO A 35 13.79 -0.22 0.41
N SER A 36 14.34 -1.41 0.08
CA SER A 36 15.49 -1.51 -0.81
C SER A 36 15.16 -1.14 -2.26
N THR A 37 13.86 -1.09 -2.61
CA THR A 37 13.38 -0.79 -3.96
C THR A 37 12.65 0.55 -4.06
N PHE A 38 12.67 1.40 -3.03
CA PHE A 38 11.88 2.64 -3.02
C PHE A 38 12.36 3.70 -4.02
N PHE A 39 13.64 3.69 -4.39
CA PHE A 39 14.24 4.75 -5.21
C PHE A 39 15.12 4.17 -6.31
N GLY A 40 14.90 4.62 -7.54
CA GLY A 40 15.58 4.07 -8.71
C GLY A 40 15.10 2.65 -9.04
N GLY A 41 15.93 1.89 -9.76
CA GLY A 41 15.59 0.53 -10.17
C GLY A 41 14.73 0.46 -11.43
N ASP A 42 13.97 -0.63 -11.55
CA ASP A 42 13.09 -0.94 -12.67
C ASP A 42 11.64 -1.16 -12.19
N ALA A 43 10.93 -2.17 -12.72
CA ALA A 43 9.56 -2.48 -12.31
C ALA A 43 9.47 -3.02 -10.87
N LYS A 44 10.55 -3.61 -10.34
CA LYS A 44 10.55 -4.29 -9.06
C LYS A 44 10.32 -3.32 -7.90
N GLY A 45 9.27 -3.57 -7.11
CA GLY A 45 8.86 -2.75 -6.00
C GLY A 45 8.31 -1.37 -6.42
N TYR A 46 7.92 -1.23 -7.68
CA TYR A 46 7.30 -0.04 -8.25
C TYR A 46 5.91 -0.35 -8.82
N THR A 47 5.81 -1.29 -9.76
CA THR A 47 4.55 -1.64 -10.44
C THR A 47 4.11 -3.09 -10.24
N ASP A 48 4.93 -3.91 -9.59
CA ASP A 48 4.76 -5.36 -9.51
C ASP A 48 4.21 -5.86 -8.16
N TYR A 49 3.86 -4.96 -7.23
CA TYR A 49 3.12 -5.36 -6.04
C TYR A 49 1.74 -5.93 -6.42
N PRO A 50 1.37 -7.13 -5.94
CA PRO A 50 0.11 -7.76 -6.33
C PRO A 50 -1.10 -7.09 -5.67
N ALA A 51 -2.21 -7.02 -6.38
CA ALA A 51 -3.53 -6.73 -5.81
C ALA A 51 -4.10 -7.97 -5.11
N LEU A 52 -5.05 -7.79 -4.19
CA LEU A 52 -5.75 -8.89 -3.49
C LEU A 52 -6.35 -9.92 -4.45
N ASP A 53 -6.98 -9.46 -5.53
CA ASP A 53 -7.69 -10.31 -6.50
C ASP A 53 -6.78 -10.84 -7.63
N ALA A 54 -5.47 -10.59 -7.56
CA ALA A 54 -4.50 -11.05 -8.56
C ALA A 54 -3.96 -12.47 -8.29
N VAL A 55 -4.61 -13.25 -7.40
CA VAL A 55 -4.25 -14.63 -7.04
C VAL A 55 -5.24 -15.63 -7.62
#